data_AF-A0A528C9U4-F1
#
_entry.id   AF-A0A528C9U4-F1
#
_cell.length_a   1.000
_cell.length_b   1.000
_cell.length_c   1.000
_cell.angle_alpha   90.00
_cell.angle_beta   90.00
_cell.angle_gamma   90.00
#
_symmetry.space_group_name_H-M   'P 1'
#
loop_
_entity.id
_entity.type
_entity.pdbx_description
1 polymer ?
#
loop_
_entity_poly.entity_id
_entity_poly.type
_entity_poly.pdbx_seq_one_letter_code
_entity_poly.pdbx_strand_id
1 'polypeptide(L)' 'EGASVIDVGGESTRPGASPVGIEEEQARVLPVIEALAGLGDALISVDTYREDTARLAVAAGAHILNDVWG' A
#
# COMPACT_ATOMS: atom_id res chain seq x y z
N GLU A 1 -19.27 -8.44 7.91
CA GLU A 1 -18.90 -8.40 6.48
C GLU A 1 -17.37 -8.47 6.43
N GLY A 2 -16.79 -9.40 5.68
CA GLY A 2 -15.33 -9.56 5.55
C GLY A 2 -14.87 -8.98 4.22
N ALA A 3 -13.80 -8.18 4.22
CA ALA A 3 -13.27 -7.60 3.01
C ALA A 3 -12.47 -8.66 2.22
N SER A 4 -12.80 -8.85 0.94
CA SER A 4 -12.02 -9.74 0.05
C SER A 4 -10.68 -9.12 -0.38
N VAL A 5 -10.60 -7.79 -0.28
CA VAL A 5 -9.41 -7.00 -0.61
C VAL A 5 -9.22 -5.93 0.47
N ILE A 6 -7.99 -5.77 0.93
CA ILE A 6 -7.56 -4.68 1.81
C ILE A 6 -6.66 -3.76 1.00
N ASP A 7 -6.99 -2.46 0.97
CA ASP A 7 -6.22 -1.44 0.27
C ASP A 7 -5.37 -0.65 1.27
N VAL A 8 -4.07 -0.55 1.00
CA VAL A 8 -3.07 0.05 1.89
C VAL A 8 -2.41 1.23 1.18
N GLY A 9 -2.64 2.44 1.70
CA GLY A 9 -2.02 3.68 1.21
C GLY A 9 -1.20 4.38 2.30
N GLY A 10 0.01 4.83 1.95
CA GLY A 10 0.90 5.57 2.85
C GLY A 10 0.73 7.09 2.78
N GLU A 11 0.08 7.56 1.72
CA GLU A 11 -0.21 8.96 1.42
C GLU A 11 -1.72 9.22 1.50
N SER A 12 -2.10 10.38 2.06
CA SER A 12 -3.50 10.78 2.13
C SER A 12 -3.90 11.51 0.84
N THR A 13 -4.89 11.00 0.12
CA THR A 13 -5.48 11.67 -1.06
C THR A 13 -6.52 12.74 -0.71
N ARG A 14 -6.73 13.04 0.58
CA ARG A 14 -7.70 14.05 1.04
C ARG A 14 -7.23 15.48 0.71
N PRO A 15 -8.16 16.41 0.40
CA PRO A 15 -7.83 17.81 0.18
C PRO A 15 -7.06 18.43 1.36
N GLY A 16 -5.92 19.07 1.07
CA GLY A 16 -5.08 19.74 2.07
C GLY A 16 -4.09 18.83 2.81
N ALA A 17 -3.98 17.55 2.44
CA ALA A 17 -2.90 16.71 2.91
C ALA A 17 -1.55 17.17 2.34
N SER A 18 -0.53 17.23 3.19
CA SER A 18 0.85 17.43 2.73
C SER A 18 1.36 16.14 2.06
N PRO A 19 2.05 16.24 0.91
CA PRO A 19 2.70 15.09 0.32
C PRO A 19 3.71 14.47 1.28
N VAL A 20 3.81 13.14 1.27
CA VAL A 20 4.82 12.41 2.04
C VAL A 20 5.99 12.04 1.15
N GLY A 21 7.20 12.06 1.73
CA GLY A 21 8.40 11.57 1.05
C GLY A 21 8.30 10.07 0.76
N ILE A 22 9.11 9.58 -0.18
CA ILE A 22 9.08 8.17 -0.60
C ILE A 22 9.46 7.22 0.54
N GLU A 23 10.48 7.58 1.31
CA GLU A 23 10.95 6.80 2.47
C GLU A 23 9.89 6.75 3.57
N GLU A 24 9.17 7.86 3.78
CA GLU A 24 8.11 7.94 4.78
C GLU A 24 6.88 7.12 4.37
N GLU A 25 6.50 7.15 3.09
CA GLU A 25 5.44 6.30 2.55
C GLU A 25 5.79 4.82 2.73
N GLN A 26 7.00 4.41 2.32
CA GLN A 26 7.49 3.04 2.46
C GLN A 26 7.50 2.58 3.93
N ALA A 27 7.99 3.43 4.85
CA ALA A 27 8.00 3.13 6.27
C ALA A 27 6.59 2.95 6.88
N ARG A 28 5.56 3.55 6.27
CA ARG A 28 4.17 3.40 6.69
C ARG A 28 3.52 2.15 6.10
N VAL A 29 3.72 1.87 4.80
CA VAL A 29 2.99 0.81 4.11
C VAL A 29 3.59 -0.58 4.32
N LEU A 30 4.92 -0.71 4.31
CA LEU A 30 5.56 -2.03 4.31
C LEU A 30 5.24 -2.87 5.56
N PRO A 31 5.32 -2.34 6.80
CA PRO A 31 5.00 -3.14 7.99
C PRO A 31 3.54 -3.61 8.02
N VAL A 32 2.63 -2.82 7.45
CA VAL A 32 1.21 -3.16 7.36
C VAL A 32 1.00 -4.31 6.36
N ILE A 33 1.62 -4.21 5.19
CA ILE A 33 1.53 -5.25 4.15
C ILE A 33 2.13 -6.56 4.66
N GLU A 34 3.30 -6.53 5.28
CA GLU A 34 3.95 -7.73 5.84
C GLU A 34 3.07 -8.41 6.90
N ALA A 35 2.47 -7.62 7.80
CA ALA A 35 1.58 -8.14 8.83
C ALA A 35 0.32 -8.77 8.23
N LEU A 36 -0.30 -8.12 7.25
CA LEU A 36 -1.49 -8.63 6.56
C LEU A 36 -1.19 -9.89 5.75
N ALA A 37 -0.05 -9.92 5.06
CA ALA A 37 0.38 -11.08 4.28
C ALA A 37 0.58 -12.31 5.17
N GLY A 38 1.06 -12.12 6.40
CA GLY A 38 1.20 -13.18 7.40
C GLY A 38 -0.12 -13.78 7.90
N LEU A 39 -1.24 -13.07 7.76
CA LEU A 39 -2.57 -13.56 8.16
C LEU A 39 -3.23 -14.41 7.06
N GLY A 40 -3.02 -14.06 5.78
CA GLY A 40 -3.51 -14.84 4.64
C GLY A 40 -5.02 -14.79 4.38
N ASP A 41 -5.73 -13.86 5.02
CA ASP A 41 -7.21 -13.81 5.02
C ASP A 41 -7.83 -12.99 3.87
N ALA A 42 -7.04 -12.14 3.21
CA ALA A 42 -7.52 -11.24 2.15
C ALA A 42 -6.43 -10.92 1.12
N LEU A 43 -6.85 -10.54 -0.10
CA LEU A 43 -5.93 -9.94 -1.06
C LEU A 43 -5.51 -8.56 -0.56
N ILE A 44 -4.28 -8.17 -0.88
CA ILE A 44 -3.69 -6.90 -0.45
C ILE A 44 -3.43 -6.07 -1.70
N SER A 45 -4.01 -4.88 -1.74
CA SER A 45 -3.76 -3.85 -2.72
C SER A 45 -2.88 -2.76 -2.11
N VAL A 46 -1.90 -2.28 -2.86
CA VAL A 46 -1.11 -1.10 -2.48
C VAL A 46 -1.54 0.09 -3.33
N ASP A 47 -1.97 1.17 -2.67
CA ASP A 47 -2.31 2.45 -3.30
C ASP A 47 -1.06 3.32 -3.36
N THR A 48 -0.37 3.27 -4.50
CA THR A 48 0.83 4.09 -4.76
C THR A 48 1.03 4.24 -6.26
N TYR A 49 1.49 5.41 -6.67
CA TYR A 49 1.95 5.71 -8.03
C TYR A 49 3.49 5.64 -8.16
N ARG A 50 4.20 5.30 -7.07
CA ARG A 50 5.66 5.29 -7.04
C ARG A 50 6.18 3.89 -7.30
N GLU A 51 6.93 3.72 -8.39
CA GLU A 51 7.52 2.44 -8.80
C GLU A 51 8.31 1.76 -7.66
N ASP A 52 9.18 2.51 -6.97
CA ASP A 52 9.99 1.95 -5.88
C ASP A 52 9.13 1.44 -4.71
N THR A 53 8.08 2.17 -4.34
CA THR A 53 7.13 1.74 -3.30
C THR A 53 6.36 0.50 -3.75
N ALA A 54 5.86 0.49 -4.99
CA ALA A 54 5.14 -0.65 -5.56
C ALA A 54 6.01 -1.92 -5.57
N ARG A 55 7.28 -1.81 -5.99
CA ARG A 55 8.21 -2.94 -6.04
C ARG A 55 8.45 -3.54 -4.65
N LEU A 56 8.63 -2.69 -3.64
CA LEU A 56 8.83 -3.14 -2.26
C LEU A 56 7.54 -3.74 -1.66
N ALA A 57 6.38 -3.14 -1.94
CA ALA A 57 5.09 -3.64 -1.51
C ALA A 57 4.79 -5.04 -2.05
N VAL A 58 5.06 -5.29 -3.34
CA VAL A 58 4.92 -6.62 -3.94
C VAL A 58 5.88 -7.62 -3.29
N ALA A 59 7.13 -7.22 -3.04
CA ALA A 59 8.09 -8.06 -2.33
C ALA A 59 7.66 -8.38 -0.88
N ALA A 60 6.92 -7.47 -0.23
CA ALA A 60 6.35 -7.63 1.11
C ALA A 60 5.07 -8.48 1.15
N GLY A 61 4.48 -8.80 -0.01
CA GLY A 61 3.28 -9.64 -0.11
C GLY A 61 2.02 -8.93 -0.63
N ALA A 62 2.13 -7.73 -1.19
CA ALA A 62 1.03 -7.13 -1.94
C ALA A 62 0.71 -7.95 -3.21
N HIS A 63 -0.57 -8.02 -3.54
CA HIS A 63 -1.10 -8.81 -4.66
C HIS A 63 -1.53 -7.93 -5.83
N ILE A 64 -1.91 -6.68 -5.55
CA ILE A 64 -2.47 -5.73 -6.51
C ILE A 64 -1.72 -4.40 -6.34
N LEU A 65 -1.35 -3.78 -7.45
CA LEU A 65 -0.93 -2.39 -7.52
C LEU A 65 -2.14 -1.55 -7.96
N ASN A 66 -2.53 -0.59 -7.13
CA ASN A 66 -3.58 0.39 -7.42
C ASN A 66 -2.92 1.75 -7.68
N ASP A 67 -2.64 2.04 -8.94
CA ASP A 67 -2.09 3.32 -9.38
C ASP A 67 -3.22 4.19 -9.97
N VAL A 68 -3.50 5.31 -9.29
CA VAL A 68 -4.54 6.26 -9.71
C VAL A 68 -4.10 7.21 -10.84
N TRP A 69 -2.81 7.22 -11.21
CA TRP A 69 -2.24 8.14 -12.19
C TRP A 69 -1.97 7.54 -13.58
N GLY A 70 -1.81 6.21 -13.68
CA GLY A 70 -1.76 5.49 -14.96
C GLY A 70 -0.46 5.60 -15.74
#